data_AF-A0AAU8DI94-F1
#
_entry.id   AF-A0AAU8DI94-F1
#
_cell.length_a   1.000
_cell.length_b   1.000
_cell.length_c   1.000
_cell.angle_alpha   90.00
_cell.angle_beta   90.00
_cell.angle_gamma   90.00
#
_symmetry.space_group_name_H-M   'P 1'
#
loop_
_entity.id
_entity.type
_entity.pdbx_description
1 polymer ?
#
loop_
_entity_poly.entity_id
_entity_poly.type
_entity_poly.pdbx_seq_one_letter_code
_entity_poly.pdbx_strand_id
1 'polypeptide(L)'
;MPTPPHQTPVGPFKYTVPFTAPANARLIAAAQAERKEPTEIIQRATINYLIDAGFVPEDEADRFKLFWWLVDQTVLAAQKICRDGGFASSITLDAIHACMKDPKWVEGYRTYVRNDIFKNGNPEKGPINREIGFRIRAGIGGVVEKTAEGKSATVKVLGEIIQSYTPMTDYDRDTFAPSKAAA
;
A
#
# COMPACT_ATOMS: atom_id res chain seq x y z
N MET A 1 34.42 11.09 26.79
CA MET A 1 33.79 12.10 25.91
C MET A 1 32.30 11.78 25.84
N PRO A 2 31.40 12.74 26.08
CA PRO A 2 29.97 12.49 25.90
C PRO A 2 29.67 12.28 24.42
N THR A 3 29.00 11.19 24.09
CA THR A 3 28.50 10.90 22.74
C THR A 3 27.54 12.03 22.33
N PRO A 4 27.69 12.64 21.14
CA PRO A 4 26.78 13.69 20.71
C PRO A 4 25.35 13.12 20.63
N PRO A 5 24.32 13.91 20.98
CA PRO A 5 22.95 13.45 20.89
C PRO A 5 22.64 13.06 19.45
N HIS A 6 22.19 11.82 19.25
CA HIS A 6 21.68 11.38 17.95
C HIS A 6 20.51 12.30 17.57
N GLN A 7 20.74 13.18 16.59
CA GLN A 7 19.67 13.99 16.01
C GLN A 7 18.70 13.02 15.33
N THR A 8 17.54 12.82 15.96
CA THR A 8 16.47 12.02 15.38
C THR A 8 15.86 12.83 14.23
N PRO A 9 15.85 12.32 13.00
CA PRO A 9 15.22 13.02 11.88
C PRO A 9 13.73 13.27 12.21
N VAL A 10 13.28 14.52 12.08
CA VAL A 10 11.89 14.94 12.41
C VAL A 10 10.91 14.66 11.25
N GLY A 11 11.36 13.99 10.19
CA GLY A 11 10.56 13.75 8.99
C GLY A 11 11.14 12.68 8.09
N PRO A 12 10.46 12.39 6.95
CA PRO A 12 10.89 11.36 6.02
C PRO A 12 12.29 11.66 5.49
N PHE A 13 13.21 10.72 5.66
CA PHE A 13 14.57 10.81 5.12
C PHE A 13 14.70 9.98 3.86
N LYS A 14 15.45 10.47 2.87
CA LYS A 14 15.71 9.77 1.61
C LYS A 14 17.16 9.31 1.56
N TYR A 15 17.36 8.02 1.33
CA TYR A 15 18.67 7.45 1.06
C TYR A 15 18.80 7.11 -0.43
N THR A 16 19.98 7.38 -1.00
CA THR A 16 20.38 6.85 -2.31
C THR A 16 21.29 5.65 -2.07
N VAL A 17 20.83 4.46 -2.43
CA VAL A 17 21.58 3.22 -2.25
C VAL A 17 22.00 2.70 -3.62
N PRO A 18 23.30 2.70 -3.97
CA PRO A 18 23.76 2.17 -5.25
C PRO A 18 23.66 0.65 -5.26
N PHE A 19 23.02 0.09 -6.28
CA PHE A 19 23.00 -1.35 -6.56
C PHE A 19 23.86 -1.65 -7.79
N THR A 20 24.54 -2.80 -7.79
CA THR A 20 25.16 -3.32 -9.01
C THR A 20 24.07 -3.67 -10.03
N ALA A 21 24.39 -3.62 -11.32
CA ALA A 21 23.42 -3.94 -12.38
C ALA A 21 22.79 -5.35 -12.22
N PRO A 22 23.56 -6.42 -11.88
CA PRO A 22 22.97 -7.74 -11.62
C PRO A 22 21.99 -7.74 -10.43
N ALA A 23 22.32 -7.05 -9.33
CA ALA A 23 21.45 -6.97 -8.16
C ALA A 23 20.15 -6.21 -8.48
N ASN A 24 20.25 -5.10 -9.22
CA ASN A 24 19.09 -4.33 -9.64
C ASN A 24 18.17 -5.14 -10.57
N ALA A 25 18.72 -5.92 -11.51
CA ALA A 25 17.94 -6.79 -12.37
C ALA A 25 17.17 -7.87 -11.59
N ARG A 26 17.80 -8.47 -10.57
CA ARG A 26 17.15 -9.45 -9.68
C ARG A 26 16.06 -8.82 -8.82
N LEU A 27 16.28 -7.60 -8.32
CA LEU A 27 15.27 -6.87 -7.56
C LEU A 27 14.04 -6.54 -8.42
N ILE A 28 14.24 -6.09 -9.66
CA ILE A 28 13.14 -5.83 -10.60
C ILE A 28 12.35 -7.11 -10.89
N ALA A 29 13.04 -8.22 -11.14
CA ALA A 29 12.39 -9.51 -11.39
C ALA A 29 11.58 -9.99 -10.17
N ALA A 30 12.13 -9.86 -8.96
CA ALA A 30 11.42 -10.20 -7.71
C ALA A 30 10.18 -9.31 -7.51
N ALA A 31 10.33 -7.99 -7.71
CA ALA A 31 9.24 -7.03 -7.63
C ALA A 31 8.10 -7.37 -8.59
N GLN A 32 8.41 -7.73 -9.84
CA GLN A 32 7.43 -8.18 -10.82
C GLN A 32 6.72 -9.47 -10.39
N ALA A 33 7.47 -10.47 -9.92
CA ALA A 33 6.92 -11.74 -9.47
C ALA A 33 5.98 -11.58 -8.26
N GLU A 34 6.32 -10.67 -7.34
CA GLU A 34 5.52 -10.38 -6.15
C GLU A 34 4.44 -9.31 -6.37
N ARG A 35 4.37 -8.72 -7.58
CA ARG A 35 3.47 -7.59 -7.91
C ARG A 35 3.65 -6.40 -6.97
N LYS A 36 4.91 -6.11 -6.64
CA LYS A 36 5.34 -5.00 -5.79
C LYS A 36 6.21 -4.05 -6.57
N GLU A 37 6.44 -2.88 -6.00
CA GLU A 37 7.48 -1.97 -6.49
C GLU A 37 8.82 -2.34 -5.85
N PRO A 38 9.96 -2.20 -6.55
CA PRO A 38 11.29 -2.43 -5.98
C PRO A 38 11.53 -1.68 -4.66
N THR A 39 11.01 -0.46 -4.56
CA THR A 39 11.11 0.38 -3.36
C THR A 39 10.36 -0.20 -2.17
N GLU A 40 9.29 -0.96 -2.40
CA GLU A 40 8.58 -1.70 -1.34
C GLU A 40 9.44 -2.76 -0.71
N ILE A 41 10.07 -3.58 -1.58
CA ILE A 41 10.90 -4.70 -1.14
C ILE A 41 12.06 -4.15 -0.32
N ILE A 42 12.70 -3.08 -0.79
CA ILE A 42 13.76 -2.39 -0.05
C ILE A 42 13.26 -1.88 1.29
N GLN A 43 12.13 -1.16 1.33
CA GLN A 43 11.58 -0.61 2.57
C GLN A 43 11.24 -1.72 3.58
N ARG A 44 10.50 -2.74 3.16
CA ARG A 44 10.12 -3.88 4.03
C ARG A 44 11.34 -4.63 4.53
N ALA A 45 12.30 -4.96 3.65
CA ALA A 45 13.52 -5.65 4.04
C ALA A 45 14.33 -4.84 5.06
N THR A 46 14.42 -3.53 4.87
CA THR A 46 15.16 -2.64 5.78
C THR A 46 14.46 -2.52 7.13
N ILE A 47 13.15 -2.30 7.15
CA ILE A 47 12.37 -2.19 8.39
C ILE A 47 12.38 -3.52 9.16
N ASN A 48 12.17 -4.64 8.48
CA ASN A 48 12.19 -5.96 9.10
C ASN A 48 13.57 -6.27 9.71
N TYR A 49 14.66 -5.98 8.99
CA TYR A 49 16.01 -6.10 9.53
C TYR A 49 16.19 -5.28 10.82
N LEU A 50 15.73 -4.02 10.84
CA LEU A 50 15.86 -3.16 12.02
C LEU A 50 15.03 -3.66 13.21
N ILE A 51 13.84 -4.22 12.95
CA ILE A 51 13.00 -4.85 13.98
C ILE A 51 13.71 -6.10 14.53
N ASP A 52 14.15 -7.01 13.66
CA ASP A 52 14.77 -8.28 14.04
C ASP A 52 16.09 -8.06 14.79
N ALA A 53 16.83 -7.01 14.44
CA ALA A 53 18.05 -6.61 15.12
C ALA A 53 17.82 -5.82 16.42
N GLY A 54 16.57 -5.56 16.81
CA GLY A 54 16.21 -4.87 18.06
C GLY A 54 16.46 -3.36 18.06
N PHE A 55 16.58 -2.73 16.88
CA PHE A 55 16.75 -1.29 16.74
C PHE A 55 15.43 -0.51 16.71
N VAL A 56 14.29 -1.21 16.62
CA VAL A 56 12.94 -0.61 16.63
C VAL A 56 12.23 -1.03 17.93
N PRO A 57 11.68 -0.07 18.71
CA PRO A 57 10.84 -0.39 19.87
C PRO A 57 9.67 -1.31 19.50
N GLU A 58 9.26 -2.18 20.42
CA GLU A 58 8.23 -3.21 20.15
C GLU A 58 6.89 -2.60 19.70
N ASP A 59 6.46 -1.49 20.31
CA ASP A 59 5.22 -0.79 19.96
C ASP A 59 5.28 -0.17 18.56
N GLU A 60 6.44 0.34 18.14
CA GLU A 60 6.66 0.80 16.77
C GLU A 60 6.72 -0.36 15.79
N ALA A 61 7.39 -1.47 16.15
CA ALA A 61 7.46 -2.67 15.33
C ALA A 61 6.06 -3.24 15.06
N ASP A 62 5.21 -3.32 16.08
CA ASP A 62 3.84 -3.78 15.96
C ASP A 62 2.99 -2.84 15.11
N ARG A 63 3.22 -1.52 15.22
CA ARG A 63 2.57 -0.54 14.34
C ARG A 63 2.98 -0.73 12.87
N PHE A 64 4.26 -1.02 12.59
CA PHE A 64 4.71 -1.33 11.23
C PHE A 64 4.11 -2.63 10.69
N LYS A 65 4.04 -3.68 11.51
CA LYS A 65 3.39 -4.94 11.13
C LYS A 65 1.92 -4.73 10.82
N LEU A 66 1.21 -3.98 11.67
CA LEU A 66 -0.20 -3.64 11.47
C LEU A 66 -0.42 -2.82 10.19
N PHE A 67 0.42 -1.82 9.93
CA PHE A 67 0.39 -1.03 8.70
C PHE A 67 0.48 -1.92 7.46
N TRP A 68 1.50 -2.79 7.39
CA TRP A 68 1.69 -3.65 6.23
C TRP A 68 0.60 -4.69 6.10
N TRP A 69 0.10 -5.23 7.21
CA TRP A 69 -1.03 -6.15 7.18
C TRP A 69 -2.29 -5.49 6.60
N LEU A 70 -2.64 -4.26 7.02
CA LEU A 70 -3.78 -3.52 6.49
C LEU A 70 -3.65 -3.27 4.98
N VAL A 71 -2.46 -2.86 4.55
CA VAL A 71 -2.14 -2.65 3.13
C VAL A 71 -2.29 -3.97 2.35
N ASP A 72 -1.67 -5.05 2.82
CA ASP A 72 -1.67 -6.35 2.16
C ASP A 72 -3.09 -6.92 2.02
N GLN A 73 -3.91 -6.83 3.07
CA GLN A 73 -5.31 -7.24 3.00
C GLN A 73 -6.11 -6.45 1.96
N THR A 74 -5.85 -5.14 1.85
CA THR A 74 -6.55 -4.30 0.86
C THR A 74 -6.10 -4.60 -0.57
N VAL A 75 -4.81 -4.88 -0.78
CA VAL A 75 -4.30 -5.33 -2.08
C VAL A 75 -4.91 -6.69 -2.46
N LEU A 76 -4.96 -7.64 -1.52
CA LEU A 76 -5.58 -8.95 -1.74
C LEU A 76 -7.07 -8.82 -2.09
N ALA A 77 -7.79 -7.91 -1.44
CA ALA A 77 -9.18 -7.61 -1.76
C ALA A 77 -9.34 -7.07 -3.19
N ALA A 78 -8.51 -6.11 -3.60
CA ALA A 78 -8.51 -5.57 -4.97
C ALA A 78 -8.20 -6.65 -6.02
N GLN A 79 -7.18 -7.48 -5.77
CA GLN A 79 -6.83 -8.60 -6.64
C GLN A 79 -7.98 -9.61 -6.75
N LYS A 80 -8.68 -9.90 -5.65
CA LYS A 80 -9.86 -10.77 -5.66
C LYS A 80 -10.99 -10.18 -6.51
N ILE A 81 -11.30 -8.89 -6.34
CA ILE A 81 -12.31 -8.20 -7.16
C ILE A 81 -11.96 -8.31 -8.66
N CYS A 82 -10.68 -8.14 -9.02
CA CYS A 82 -10.24 -8.30 -10.41
C CYS A 82 -10.43 -9.73 -10.93
N ARG A 83 -10.04 -10.75 -10.14
CA ARG A 83 -10.25 -12.17 -10.49
C ARG A 83 -11.73 -12.54 -10.69
N ASP A 84 -12.60 -11.94 -9.90
CA ASP A 84 -14.04 -12.19 -9.95
C ASP A 84 -14.73 -11.39 -11.07
N GLY A 85 -13.98 -10.67 -11.90
CA GLY A 85 -14.51 -9.84 -12.99
C GLY A 85 -15.18 -8.54 -12.53
N GLY A 86 -15.03 -8.17 -11.26
CA GLY A 86 -15.66 -7.00 -10.66
C GLY A 86 -14.86 -5.70 -10.77
N PHE A 87 -13.84 -5.64 -11.65
CA PHE A 87 -13.05 -4.43 -11.81
C PHE A 87 -13.92 -3.25 -12.25
N ALA A 88 -13.80 -2.14 -11.53
CA ALA A 88 -14.41 -0.86 -11.84
C ALA A 88 -13.40 0.28 -11.61
N SER A 89 -13.69 1.47 -12.13
CA SER A 89 -12.83 2.63 -11.93
C SER A 89 -12.64 3.01 -10.46
N SER A 90 -13.58 2.59 -9.61
CA SER A 90 -13.59 2.73 -8.15
C SER A 90 -12.81 1.66 -7.38
N ILE A 91 -12.04 0.78 -8.04
CA ILE A 91 -11.41 -0.42 -7.43
C ILE A 91 -10.71 -0.18 -6.08
N THR A 92 -10.09 0.99 -5.87
CA THR A 92 -9.48 1.34 -4.58
C THR A 92 -10.52 1.47 -3.47
N LEU A 93 -11.62 2.18 -3.73
CA LEU A 93 -12.73 2.32 -2.79
C LEU A 93 -13.40 0.95 -2.57
N ASP A 94 -13.64 0.20 -3.65
CA ASP A 94 -14.31 -1.10 -3.58
C ASP A 94 -13.51 -2.12 -2.75
N ALA A 95 -12.18 -2.10 -2.86
CA ALA A 95 -11.30 -2.92 -2.04
C ALA A 95 -11.35 -2.56 -0.56
N ILE A 96 -11.40 -1.26 -0.24
CA ILE A 96 -11.59 -0.80 1.15
C ILE A 96 -12.96 -1.24 1.68
N HIS A 97 -14.03 -1.09 0.90
CA HIS A 97 -15.36 -1.56 1.27
C HIS A 97 -15.40 -3.07 1.49
N ALA A 98 -14.67 -3.84 0.68
CA ALA A 98 -14.53 -5.27 0.89
C ALA A 98 -13.82 -5.58 2.22
N CYS A 99 -12.72 -4.87 2.53
CA CYS A 99 -12.02 -5.00 3.81
C CYS A 99 -12.86 -4.56 5.02
N MET A 100 -13.72 -3.54 4.87
CA MET A 100 -14.62 -3.08 5.94
C MET A 100 -15.65 -4.13 6.37
N LYS A 101 -15.86 -5.18 5.58
CA LYS A 101 -16.70 -6.33 5.96
C LYS A 101 -15.98 -7.28 6.92
N ASP A 102 -14.66 -7.18 7.06
CA ASP A 102 -13.87 -7.92 8.04
C ASP A 102 -13.70 -7.09 9.33
N PRO A 103 -14.30 -7.52 10.47
CA PRO A 103 -14.14 -6.83 11.74
C PRO A 103 -12.68 -6.66 12.18
N LYS A 104 -11.80 -7.61 11.84
CA LYS A 104 -10.37 -7.52 12.19
C LYS A 104 -9.69 -6.38 11.46
N TRP A 105 -10.02 -6.19 10.18
CA TRP A 105 -9.48 -5.09 9.40
C TRP A 105 -9.96 -3.74 9.93
N VAL A 106 -11.26 -3.63 10.24
CA VAL A 106 -11.84 -2.40 10.81
C VAL A 106 -11.19 -2.04 12.14
N GLU A 107 -11.02 -3.01 13.04
CA GLU A 107 -10.39 -2.77 14.34
C GLU A 107 -8.89 -2.47 14.20
N GLY A 108 -8.20 -3.17 13.32
CA GLY A 108 -6.80 -2.88 12.99
C GLY A 108 -6.62 -1.47 12.44
N TYR A 109 -7.48 -1.04 11.51
CA TYR A 109 -7.43 0.29 10.95
C TYR A 109 -7.71 1.36 12.02
N ARG A 110 -8.72 1.14 12.87
CA ARG A 110 -9.04 2.01 14.02
C ARG A 110 -7.85 2.13 14.98
N THR A 111 -7.22 1.00 15.32
CA THR A 111 -6.03 0.95 16.17
C THR A 111 -4.88 1.75 15.55
N TYR A 112 -4.63 1.56 14.26
CA TYR A 112 -3.57 2.27 13.55
C TYR A 112 -3.78 3.79 13.53
N VAL A 113 -5.00 4.26 13.22
CA VAL A 113 -5.29 5.69 13.07
C VAL A 113 -5.57 6.41 14.40
N ARG A 114 -5.68 5.68 15.52
CA ARG A 114 -5.85 6.19 16.89
C ARG A 114 -6.98 7.21 17.02
N ASN A 115 -8.03 7.05 16.23
CA ASN A 115 -9.15 7.99 16.16
C ASN A 115 -10.37 7.34 15.49
N ASP A 116 -11.44 8.10 15.33
CA ASP A 116 -12.55 7.74 14.46
C ASP A 116 -12.05 7.58 13.01
N ILE A 117 -12.34 6.42 12.42
CA ILE A 117 -11.94 6.03 11.07
C ILE A 117 -12.63 6.87 9.98
N PHE A 118 -13.77 7.50 10.29
CA PHE A 118 -14.51 8.40 9.39
C PHE A 118 -14.15 9.87 9.59
N LYS A 119 -13.39 10.21 10.63
CA LYS A 119 -12.99 11.59 10.90
C LYS A 119 -12.17 12.17 9.75
N ASN A 120 -12.60 13.33 9.29
CA ASN A 120 -11.88 14.11 8.29
C ASN A 120 -10.65 14.80 8.89
N GLY A 121 -9.55 14.85 8.13
CA GLY A 121 -8.32 15.54 8.54
C GLY A 121 -7.49 14.82 9.61
N ASN A 122 -7.74 13.53 9.88
CA ASN A 122 -6.84 12.76 10.73
C ASN A 122 -5.48 12.59 10.04
N PRO A 123 -4.36 13.10 10.62
CA PRO A 123 -3.04 13.04 10.01
C PRO A 123 -2.56 11.60 9.77
N GLU A 124 -3.03 10.63 10.56
CA GLU A 124 -2.62 9.23 10.46
C GLU A 124 -3.26 8.49 9.27
N LYS A 125 -4.45 8.95 8.82
CA LYS A 125 -5.14 8.37 7.67
C LYS A 125 -4.41 8.65 6.36
N GLY A 126 -3.80 9.82 6.23
CA GLY A 126 -3.18 10.27 4.98
C GLY A 126 -2.11 9.32 4.45
N PRO A 127 -1.08 8.97 5.24
CA PRO A 127 -0.02 8.05 4.84
C PRO A 127 -0.54 6.67 4.44
N ILE A 128 -1.34 6.01 5.28
CA ILE A 128 -1.82 4.65 5.01
C ILE A 128 -2.76 4.59 3.80
N ASN A 129 -3.65 5.56 3.63
CA ASN A 129 -4.58 5.57 2.50
C ASN A 129 -3.86 5.82 1.16
N ARG A 130 -2.82 6.66 1.17
CA ARG A 130 -1.98 6.86 0.00
C ARG A 130 -1.22 5.59 -0.35
N GLU A 131 -0.67 4.91 0.66
CA GLU A 131 0.04 3.67 0.48
C GLU A 131 -0.88 2.59 -0.09
N ILE A 132 -2.07 2.39 0.48
CA ILE A 132 -3.09 1.47 -0.02
C ILE A 132 -3.36 1.72 -1.51
N GLY A 133 -3.64 2.96 -1.93
CA GLY A 133 -3.91 3.27 -3.34
C GLY A 133 -2.72 2.96 -4.26
N PHE A 134 -1.50 3.30 -3.84
CA PHE A 134 -0.29 3.01 -4.59
C PHE A 134 -0.05 1.50 -4.74
N ARG A 135 -0.25 0.75 -3.66
CA ARG A 135 -0.01 -0.70 -3.59
C ARG A 135 -1.09 -1.49 -4.29
N ILE A 136 -2.34 -1.06 -4.26
CA ILE A 136 -3.40 -1.63 -5.11
C ILE A 136 -3.02 -1.48 -6.57
N ARG A 137 -2.62 -0.28 -7.01
CA ARG A 137 -2.20 -0.04 -8.40
C ARG A 137 -1.07 -0.99 -8.81
N ALA A 138 0.00 -1.09 -8.02
CA ALA A 138 1.11 -2.01 -8.32
C ALA A 138 0.63 -3.47 -8.32
N GLY A 139 -0.12 -3.86 -7.29
CA GLY A 139 -0.61 -5.22 -7.07
C GLY A 139 -1.49 -5.76 -8.19
N ILE A 140 -2.30 -4.90 -8.84
CA ILE A 140 -3.17 -5.29 -9.95
C ILE A 140 -2.60 -4.94 -11.33
N GLY A 141 -1.45 -4.27 -11.41
CA GLY A 141 -0.95 -3.71 -12.67
C GLY A 141 -1.86 -2.60 -13.23
N GLY A 142 -2.44 -1.79 -12.33
CA GLY A 142 -3.47 -0.81 -12.65
C GLY A 142 -2.96 0.38 -13.45
N VAL A 143 -3.76 0.81 -14.42
CA VAL A 143 -3.54 2.03 -15.20
C VAL A 143 -4.44 3.14 -14.64
N VAL A 144 -3.83 4.25 -14.23
CA VAL A 144 -4.57 5.39 -13.68
C VAL A 144 -5.18 6.23 -14.78
N GLU A 145 -6.38 6.75 -14.53
CA GLU A 145 -6.97 7.79 -15.36
C GLU A 145 -6.15 9.08 -15.22
N LYS A 146 -5.97 9.77 -16.35
CA LYS A 146 -5.28 11.05 -16.42
C LYS A 146 -6.21 12.16 -16.90
N THR A 147 -6.04 13.36 -16.36
CA THR A 147 -6.70 14.58 -16.84
C THR A 147 -6.16 14.99 -18.21
N ALA A 148 -6.80 15.96 -18.87
CA ALA A 148 -6.34 16.50 -20.15
C ALA A 148 -4.89 17.05 -20.08
N GLU A 149 -4.45 17.50 -18.91
CA GLU A 149 -3.09 17.99 -18.64
C GLU A 149 -2.10 16.87 -18.27
N GLY A 150 -2.51 15.59 -18.37
CA GLY A 150 -1.66 14.43 -18.11
C GLY A 150 -1.40 14.12 -16.63
N LYS A 151 -2.07 14.80 -15.70
CA LYS A 151 -1.99 14.53 -14.25
C LYS A 151 -2.95 13.40 -13.86
N SER A 152 -2.67 12.67 -12.79
CA SER A 152 -3.63 11.67 -12.28
C SER A 152 -4.95 12.33 -11.87
N ALA A 153 -6.06 11.77 -12.34
CA ALA A 153 -7.39 12.21 -11.94
C ALA A 153 -7.64 11.91 -10.44
N THR A 154 -8.61 12.57 -9.86
CA THR A 154 -9.01 12.38 -8.46
C THR A 154 -10.52 12.47 -8.33
N VAL A 155 -11.13 11.44 -7.76
CA VAL A 155 -12.55 11.41 -7.42
C VAL A 155 -12.70 11.66 -5.92
N LYS A 156 -13.57 12.59 -5.53
CA LYS A 156 -13.89 12.90 -4.13
C LYS A 156 -15.06 12.03 -3.67
N VAL A 157 -15.00 11.55 -2.43
CA VAL A 157 -16.06 10.74 -1.83
C VAL A 157 -16.39 11.26 -0.42
N LEU A 158 -17.65 11.17 -0.03
CA LEU A 158 -18.18 11.71 1.23
C LEU A 158 -18.64 10.57 2.13
N GLY A 159 -18.38 10.69 3.44
CA GLY A 159 -18.79 9.69 4.44
C GLY A 159 -17.94 8.43 4.47
N GLU A 160 -16.83 8.40 3.72
CA GLU A 160 -15.99 7.22 3.52
C GLU A 160 -14.70 7.24 4.36
N ILE A 161 -14.08 6.07 4.57
CA ILE A 161 -12.76 5.97 5.24
C ILE A 161 -11.69 6.74 4.45
N ILE A 162 -11.73 6.68 3.12
CA ILE A 162 -10.93 7.55 2.24
C ILE A 162 -11.75 8.76 1.83
N GLN A 163 -11.09 9.91 1.61
CA GLN A 163 -11.79 11.13 1.14
C GLN A 163 -11.72 11.31 -0.38
N SER A 164 -10.83 10.54 -1.02
CA SER A 164 -10.67 10.51 -2.45
C SER A 164 -9.87 9.29 -2.88
N TYR A 165 -10.06 8.88 -4.13
CA TYR A 165 -9.20 7.91 -4.80
C TYR A 165 -8.83 8.41 -6.20
N THR A 166 -7.80 7.81 -6.77
CA THR A 166 -7.46 7.98 -8.19
C THR A 166 -8.17 6.86 -8.98
N PRO A 167 -9.06 7.19 -9.93
CA PRO A 167 -9.73 6.18 -10.71
C PRO A 167 -8.75 5.43 -11.61
N MET A 168 -9.06 4.15 -11.87
CA MET A 168 -8.26 3.29 -12.75
C MET A 168 -9.05 2.92 -14.00
N THR A 169 -8.40 2.95 -15.15
CA THR A 169 -9.02 2.66 -16.45
C THR A 169 -8.76 1.23 -16.92
N ASP A 170 -7.70 0.60 -16.41
CA ASP A 170 -7.36 -0.77 -16.77
C ASP A 170 -6.52 -1.44 -15.68
N TYR A 171 -6.29 -2.74 -15.84
CA TYR A 171 -5.44 -3.57 -15.00
C TYR A 171 -4.87 -4.73 -15.82
N ASP A 172 -3.97 -5.51 -15.24
CA ASP A 172 -3.38 -6.68 -15.89
C ASP A 172 -4.38 -7.84 -15.97
N ARG A 173 -5.19 -7.85 -17.02
CA ARG A 173 -6.25 -8.83 -17.22
C ARG A 173 -5.71 -10.23 -17.42
N ASP A 174 -4.56 -10.38 -18.07
CA ASP A 174 -3.99 -11.69 -18.36
C ASP A 174 -3.63 -12.44 -17.06
N THR A 175 -3.13 -11.71 -16.07
CA THR A 175 -2.79 -12.27 -14.74
C THR A 175 -4.01 -12.67 -13.93
N PHE A 176 -5.12 -11.94 -14.04
CA PHE A 176 -6.33 -12.19 -13.23
C PHE A 176 -7.50 -12.77 -14.01
N ALA A 177 -7.32 -13.12 -15.29
CA ALA A 177 -8.33 -13.81 -16.06
C ALA A 177 -8.73 -15.09 -15.32
N PRO A 178 -10.03 -15.40 -15.21
CA PRO A 178 -10.46 -16.68 -14.67
C PRO A 178 -9.78 -17.79 -15.49
N SER A 179 -9.05 -18.67 -14.80
CA SER A 179 -8.38 -19.80 -15.42
C SER A 179 -9.41 -20.54 -16.27
N LYS A 180 -9.12 -20.74 -17.57
CA LYS A 180 -9.95 -21.57 -18.47
C LYS A 180 -9.94 -23.07 -18.09
N ALA A 181 -9.40 -23.44 -16.93
CA ALA A 181 -9.35 -24.82 -16.48
C ALA A 181 -10.65 -25.20 -15.75
N ALA A 182 -11.28 -26.25 -16.28
CA ALA A 182 -12.48 -26.96 -15.82
C ALA A 182 -13.84 -26.35 -16.22
N ALA A 183 -14.18 -26.53 -17.50
CA ALA A 183 -15.54 -26.90 -17.91
C ALA A 183 -15.61 -28.42 -18.05
#